data_AF-A0A419HMR5-F1
#
_entry.id   AF-A0A419HMR5-F1
#
_cell.length_a   1.000
_cell.length_b   1.000
_cell.length_c   1.000
_cell.angle_alpha   90.00
_cell.angle_beta   90.00
_cell.angle_gamma   90.00
#
_symmetry.space_group_name_H-M   'P 1'
#
loop_
_entity.id
_entity.type
_entity.pdbx_description
1 polymer ?
#
loop_
_entity_poly.entity_id
_entity_poly.type
_entity_poly.pdbx_seq_one_letter_code
_entity_poly.pdbx_strand_id
1 'polypeptide(L)'
;MVRSEQQSWAKAVDLPPGSGLAEMLTQMRALVAGSMPPEEFHDAWYATRRRTTERTHGALDRALNAVWFLLEDYYPDPEQRVEGDTSAEELIDGVRAALDELDQA
;
A
#
# COMPACT_ATOMS: atom_id res chain seq x y z
N MET A 1 5.40 33.94 -6.52
CA MET A 1 4.43 32.93 -7.01
C MET A 1 5.23 31.66 -7.28
N VAL A 2 5.37 30.77 -6.29
CA VAL A 2 6.15 29.54 -6.45
C VAL A 2 5.26 28.53 -7.17
N ARG A 3 5.65 28.09 -8.37
CA ARG A 3 4.98 27.01 -9.09
C ARG A 3 5.13 25.75 -8.24
N SER A 4 4.01 25.19 -7.78
CA SER A 4 3.98 23.84 -7.22
C SER A 4 4.29 22.85 -8.34
N GLU A 5 5.56 22.48 -8.47
CA GLU A 5 5.99 21.41 -9.34
C GLU A 5 5.52 20.09 -8.72
N GLN A 6 4.56 19.46 -9.40
CA GLN A 6 3.97 18.19 -9.02
C GLN A 6 5.04 17.11 -9.14
N GLN A 7 5.67 16.73 -8.03
CA GLN A 7 6.64 15.64 -8.03
C GLN A 7 5.92 14.31 -8.27
N SER A 8 6.40 13.58 -9.27
CA SER A 8 5.96 12.24 -9.67
C SER A 8 7.14 11.31 -9.46
N TRP A 9 6.98 10.31 -8.59
CA TRP A 9 8.06 9.41 -8.19
C TRP A 9 7.86 8.01 -8.77
N ALA A 10 8.91 7.47 -9.38
CA ALA A 10 8.88 6.16 -10.05
C ALA A 10 9.51 5.04 -9.21
N LYS A 11 10.42 5.35 -8.28
CA LYS A 11 11.13 4.37 -7.45
C LYS A 11 11.01 4.69 -5.96
N ALA A 12 10.99 3.65 -5.12
CA ALA A 12 10.89 3.77 -3.67
C ALA A 12 12.03 4.61 -3.04
N VAL A 13 13.24 4.57 -3.63
CA VAL A 13 14.41 5.35 -3.16
C VAL A 13 14.27 6.85 -3.40
N ASP A 14 13.38 7.26 -4.31
CA ASP A 14 13.18 8.67 -4.64
C ASP A 14 12.16 9.35 -3.71
N LEU A 15 11.50 8.60 -2.84
CA LEU A 15 10.48 9.12 -1.94
C LEU A 15 11.12 9.88 -0.78
N PRO A 16 10.71 11.13 -0.53
CA PRO A 16 11.17 11.87 0.64
C PRO A 16 10.88 11.10 1.94
N PRO A 17 11.82 11.04 2.89
CA PRO A 17 11.52 10.52 4.22
C PRO A 17 10.34 11.27 4.84
N GLY A 18 9.33 10.52 5.31
CA GLY A 18 8.10 11.09 5.86
C GLY A 18 7.05 11.50 4.83
N SER A 19 7.24 11.20 3.55
CA SER A 19 6.16 11.27 2.57
C SER A 19 5.12 10.18 2.83
N GLY A 20 3.86 10.44 2.48
CA GLY A 20 2.79 9.48 2.70
C GLY A 20 2.94 8.25 1.82
N LEU A 21 3.54 8.37 0.64
CA LEU A 21 3.91 7.21 -0.19
C LEU A 21 5.00 6.37 0.46
N ALA A 22 6.01 6.98 1.08
CA ALA A 22 7.05 6.26 1.81
C ALA A 22 6.46 5.51 3.02
N GLU A 23 5.47 6.10 3.66
CA GLU A 23 4.75 5.48 4.77
C GLU A 23 3.91 4.28 4.31
N MET A 24 3.19 4.39 3.18
CA MET A 24 2.45 3.27 2.59
C MET A 24 3.38 2.08 2.27
N LEU A 25 4.57 2.35 1.71
CA LEU A 25 5.57 1.29 1.49
C LEU A 25 6.10 0.69 2.80
N THR A 26 6.24 1.52 3.84
CA THR A 26 6.66 1.04 5.17
C THR A 26 5.60 0.12 5.77
N GLN A 27 4.32 0.45 5.62
CA GLN A 27 3.20 -0.40 6.05
C GLN A 27 3.19 -1.73 5.30
N MET A 28 3.38 -1.73 3.97
CA MET A 28 3.47 -2.96 3.17
C MET A 28 4.59 -3.89 3.67
N ARG A 29 5.77 -3.32 3.91
CA ARG A 29 6.92 -4.07 4.44
C ARG A 29 6.66 -4.58 5.85
N ALA A 30 6.03 -3.79 6.70
CA ALA A 30 5.70 -4.17 8.08
C ALA A 30 4.71 -5.34 8.12
N LEU A 31 3.72 -5.34 7.22
CA LEU A 31 2.77 -6.44 7.05
C LEU A 31 3.49 -7.73 6.63
N VAL A 32 4.29 -7.68 5.56
CA VAL A 32 4.99 -8.86 5.03
C VAL A 32 6.01 -9.42 6.03
N ALA A 33 6.63 -8.56 6.84
CA ALA A 33 7.53 -8.96 7.92
C ALA A 33 6.80 -9.54 9.15
N GLY A 34 5.47 -9.51 9.20
CA GLY A 34 4.66 -9.95 10.34
C GLY A 34 4.73 -9.02 11.55
N SER A 35 5.26 -7.80 11.38
CA SER A 35 5.38 -6.79 12.44
C SER A 35 4.14 -5.89 12.57
N MET A 36 3.25 -5.93 11.57
CA MET A 36 1.96 -5.26 11.56
C MET A 36 0.90 -6.29 11.16
N PRO A 37 -0.15 -6.51 11.98
CA PRO A 37 -1.20 -7.45 11.64
C PRO A 37 -2.09 -6.93 10.49
N PRO A 38 -2.77 -7.82 9.73
CA PRO A 38 -3.58 -7.46 8.56
C PRO A 38 -4.68 -6.41 8.82
N GLU A 39 -5.37 -6.51 9.95
CA GLU A 39 -6.40 -5.56 10.38
C GLU A 39 -5.84 -4.16 10.67
N GLU A 40 -4.68 -4.08 11.32
CA GLU A 40 -3.99 -2.80 11.57
C GLU A 40 -3.48 -2.20 10.26
N PHE A 41 -2.94 -3.05 9.38
CA PHE A 41 -2.50 -2.65 8.06
C PHE A 41 -3.64 -2.03 7.23
N HIS A 42 -4.81 -2.67 7.21
CA HIS A 42 -6.00 -2.14 6.53
C HIS A 42 -6.32 -0.70 6.98
N ASP A 43 -6.44 -0.49 8.30
CA ASP A 43 -6.79 0.82 8.85
C ASP A 43 -5.70 1.87 8.60
N ALA A 44 -4.43 1.51 8.84
CA ALA A 44 -3.28 2.39 8.63
C ALA A 44 -3.14 2.80 7.15
N TRP A 45 -3.37 1.87 6.23
CA TRP A 45 -3.33 2.11 4.80
C TRP A 45 -4.36 3.15 4.38
N TYR A 46 -5.64 2.95 4.73
CA TYR A 46 -6.69 3.91 4.39
C TYR A 46 -6.46 5.27 5.05
N ALA A 47 -5.99 5.31 6.30
CA ALA A 47 -5.65 6.57 6.98
C ALA A 47 -4.53 7.33 6.25
N THR A 48 -3.56 6.63 5.68
CA THR A 48 -2.42 7.21 4.95
C THR A 48 -2.83 7.64 3.55
N ARG A 49 -3.52 6.78 2.81
CA ARG A 49 -4.04 7.08 1.47
C ARG A 49 -4.98 8.28 1.46
N ARG A 50 -5.81 8.46 2.51
CA ARG A 50 -6.72 9.61 2.64
C ARG A 50 -6.02 10.96 2.82
N ARG A 51 -4.84 10.98 3.46
CA ARG A 51 -4.10 12.24 3.72
C ARG A 51 -3.04 12.55 2.66
N THR A 52 -2.58 11.54 1.94
CA THR A 52 -1.62 11.68 0.84
C THR A 52 -2.28 12.35 -0.36
N THR A 53 -1.61 13.37 -0.90
CA THR A 53 -2.00 14.04 -2.17
C THR A 53 -0.94 13.88 -3.26
N GLU A 54 0.10 13.11 -2.97
CA GLU A 54 1.22 12.82 -3.85
C GLU A 54 0.75 11.99 -5.05
N ARG A 55 1.31 12.28 -6.23
CA ARG A 55 1.01 11.53 -7.46
C ARG A 55 2.04 10.43 -7.66
N THR A 56 1.56 9.21 -7.94
CA THR A 56 2.38 8.04 -8.28
C THR A 56 2.18 7.64 -9.72
N HIS A 57 3.25 7.24 -10.41
CA HIS A 57 3.18 6.69 -11.77
C HIS A 57 4.03 5.41 -11.87
N GLY A 58 3.88 4.65 -12.96
CA GLY A 58 4.76 3.52 -13.27
C GLY A 58 4.57 2.33 -12.33
N ALA A 59 5.67 1.69 -11.92
CA ALA A 59 5.65 0.49 -11.08
C ALA A 59 5.09 0.77 -9.68
N LEU A 60 5.44 1.93 -9.09
CA LEU A 60 4.92 2.32 -7.78
C LEU A 60 3.39 2.47 -7.78
N ASP A 61 2.84 3.12 -8.80
CA ASP A 61 1.38 3.27 -8.93
C ASP A 61 0.66 1.93 -9.06
N ARG A 62 1.21 1.02 -9.88
CA ARG A 62 0.64 -0.33 -10.04
C ARG A 62 0.66 -1.11 -8.73
N ALA A 63 1.79 -1.09 -8.00
CA ALA A 63 1.92 -1.77 -6.72
C ALA A 63 0.91 -1.24 -5.68
N LEU A 64 0.82 0.09 -5.52
CA LEU A 64 -0.11 0.69 -4.56
C LEU A 64 -1.58 0.50 -4.96
N ASN A 65 -1.89 0.43 -6.25
CA ASN A 65 -3.26 0.14 -6.69
C ASN A 65 -3.62 -1.33 -6.52
N ALA A 66 -2.69 -2.27 -6.79
CA ALA A 66 -2.91 -3.69 -6.54
C ALA A 66 -3.24 -3.96 -5.07
N VAL A 67 -2.47 -3.36 -4.15
CA VAL A 67 -2.76 -3.45 -2.70
C VAL A 67 -4.10 -2.84 -2.33
N TRP A 68 -4.48 -1.72 -2.96
CA TRP A 68 -5.79 -1.12 -2.71
C TRP A 68 -6.93 -2.03 -3.14
N PHE A 69 -6.85 -2.68 -4.31
CA PHE A 69 -7.87 -3.63 -4.73
C PHE A 69 -8.02 -4.81 -3.76
N LEU A 70 -6.90 -5.37 -3.26
CA LEU A 70 -6.94 -6.43 -2.24
C LEU A 70 -7.65 -5.97 -0.96
N LEU A 71 -7.44 -4.71 -0.57
CA LEU A 71 -8.05 -4.15 0.63
C LEU A 71 -9.54 -3.85 0.47
N GLU A 72 -10.01 -3.51 -0.73
CA GLU A 72 -11.45 -3.32 -0.98
C GLU A 72 -12.24 -4.63 -0.77
N ASP A 73 -11.61 -5.77 -1.01
CA ASP A 73 -12.20 -7.10 -0.83
C ASP A 73 -11.81 -7.76 0.51
N TYR A 74 -11.02 -7.08 1.37
CA TYR A 74 -10.59 -7.59 2.67
C TYR A 74 -11.44 -7.02 3.80
N TYR A 75 -12.12 -7.88 4.54
CA TYR A 75 -12.85 -7.49 5.75
C TYR A 75 -12.02 -7.80 7.01
N PRO A 76 -11.64 -6.79 7.82
CA PRO A 76 -10.89 -7.00 9.05
C PRO A 76 -11.63 -7.84 10.08
N ASP A 77 -12.96 -7.67 10.15
CA ASP A 77 -13.84 -8.42 11.04
C ASP A 77 -14.18 -9.79 10.44
N PRO A 78 -13.75 -10.90 11.06
CA PRO A 78 -14.04 -12.25 10.57
C PRO A 78 -15.53 -12.59 10.51
N GLU A 79 -16.37 -11.96 11.33
CA GLU A 79 -17.82 -12.21 11.34
C GLU A 79 -18.53 -11.63 10.12
N GLN A 80 -17.90 -10.67 9.44
CA GLN A 80 -18.43 -10.02 8.24
C GLN A 80 -17.94 -10.65 6.94
N ARG A 81 -16.98 -11.58 7.01
CA ARG A 81 -16.41 -12.24 5.83
C ARG A 81 -17.40 -13.20 5.19
N VAL A 82 -17.46 -13.18 3.87
CA VAL A 82 -18.18 -14.13 3.04
C VAL A 82 -17.23 -14.95 2.16
N GLU A 83 -17.74 -16.05 1.61
CA GLU A 83 -16.98 -16.86 0.66
C GLU A 83 -16.61 -16.02 -0.58
N GLY A 84 -15.32 -15.95 -0.89
CA GLY A 84 -14.77 -15.16 -1.97
C GLY A 84 -14.13 -13.84 -1.54
N ASP A 85 -14.28 -13.42 -0.28
CA ASP A 85 -13.53 -12.27 0.25
C ASP A 85 -12.04 -12.59 0.35
N THR A 86 -11.22 -11.55 0.23
CA THR A 86 -9.77 -11.65 0.42
C THR A 86 -9.47 -12.07 1.86
N SER A 87 -8.77 -13.18 2.02
CA SER A 87 -8.26 -13.63 3.31
C SER A 87 -7.03 -12.83 3.74
N ALA A 88 -6.68 -12.93 5.03
CA ALA A 88 -5.45 -12.34 5.55
C ALA A 88 -4.18 -12.87 4.85
N GLU A 89 -4.19 -14.16 4.51
CA GLU A 89 -3.05 -14.82 3.85
C GLU A 89 -2.90 -14.35 2.40
N GLU A 90 -4.02 -14.24 1.66
CA GLU A 90 -4.05 -13.67 0.31
C GLU A 90 -3.64 -12.19 0.28
N LEU A 91 -4.05 -11.41 1.29
CA LEU A 91 -3.60 -10.02 1.44
C LEU A 91 -2.09 -9.95 1.61
N ILE A 92 -1.51 -10.76 2.51
CA ILE A 92 -0.06 -10.78 2.76
C ILE A 92 0.70 -11.20 1.50
N ASP A 93 0.25 -12.25 0.82
CA ASP A 93 0.88 -12.75 -0.40
C ASP A 93 0.79 -11.76 -1.55
N GLY A 94 -0.36 -11.10 -1.71
CA GLY A 94 -0.54 -10.05 -2.70
C GLY A 94 0.32 -8.81 -2.43
N VAL A 95 0.46 -8.40 -1.16
CA VAL A 95 1.36 -7.30 -0.77
C VAL A 95 2.82 -7.68 -1.00
N ARG A 96 3.22 -8.93 -0.72
CA ARG A 96 4.57 -9.43 -1.02
C ARG A 96 4.85 -9.38 -2.51
N ALA A 97 3.93 -9.86 -3.35
CA ALA A 97 4.07 -9.82 -4.80
C ALA A 97 4.21 -8.38 -5.32
N ALA A 98 3.43 -7.44 -4.78
CA ALA A 98 3.52 -6.02 -5.16
C ALA A 98 4.88 -5.39 -4.80
N LEU A 99 5.48 -5.78 -3.67
CA LEU A 99 6.83 -5.35 -3.29
C LEU A 99 7.90 -5.98 -4.21
N ASP A 100 7.77 -7.28 -4.50
CA ASP A 100 8.71 -7.97 -5.38
C ASP A 100 8.70 -7.36 -6.79
N GLU A 101 7.52 -7.07 -7.35
CA GLU A 101 7.41 -6.37 -8.65
C GLU A 101 8.06 -4.99 -8.64
N LEU A 102 7.95 -4.25 -7.53
CA LEU A 102 8.56 -2.94 -7.39
C LEU A 102 10.09 -3.02 -7.35
N ASP A 103 10.65 -4.04 -6.71
CA ASP A 103 12.09 -4.25 -6.61
C ASP A 103 12.72 -4.71 -7.94
N GLN A 104 11.93 -5.28 -8.85
CA GLN A 104 12.37 -5.66 -10.20
C GLN A 104 12.28 -4.53 -11.25
N ALA A 105 11.77 -3.34 -10.90
CA ALA A 105 11.49 -2.23 -11.83
C ALA A 105 12.55 -1.09 -11.83
#